data_AF-A0A9E4Q4A5-F1
#
_entry.id   AF-A0A9E4Q4A5-F1
#
_cell.length_a   1.000
_cell.length_b   1.000
_cell.length_c   1.000
_cell.angle_alpha   90.00
_cell.angle_beta   90.00
_cell.angle_gamma   90.00
#
_symmetry.space_group_name_H-M   'P 1'
#
loop_
_entity.id
_entity.type
_entity.pdbx_description
1 polymer ?
#
loop_
_entity_poly.entity_id
_entity_poly.type
_entity_poly.pdbx_seq_one_letter_code
_entity_poly.pdbx_strand_id
1 'polypeptide(L)' 'TSNVFKKGHRIRLDVSSSNFPRFDRNLNTGGPIGGETDFVSALQNVLHSGDHASYVTLPVVPRE' A
#
# COMPACT_ATOMS: atom_id res chain seq x y z
N THR A 1 6.65 8.58 -10.58
CA THR A 1 6.65 10.01 -10.20
C THR A 1 8.05 10.57 -10.37
N SER A 2 8.21 11.87 -10.62
CA SER A 2 9.49 12.58 -10.56
C SER A 2 9.25 13.82 -9.69
N ASN A 3 9.88 13.86 -8.51
CA ASN A 3 9.61 14.91 -7.53
C ASN A 3 10.86 15.22 -6.70
N VAL A 4 11.10 16.51 -6.45
CA VAL A 4 12.13 16.97 -5.51
C VAL A 4 11.47 17.32 -4.19
N PHE A 5 11.75 16.53 -3.15
CA PHE A 5 11.35 16.86 -1.79
C PHE A 5 12.29 17.94 -1.23
N LYS A 6 11.76 19.16 -1.07
CA LYS A 6 12.53 20.32 -0.61
C LYS A 6 12.79 20.26 0.89
N LYS A 7 13.68 21.13 1.38
CA LYS A 7 13.92 21.31 2.83
C LYS A 7 12.59 21.56 3.55
N GLY A 8 12.36 20.83 4.64
CA GLY A 8 11.13 20.90 5.43
C GLY A 8 10.00 19.96 4.95
N HIS A 9 10.08 19.40 3.73
CA HIS A 9 9.14 18.39 3.28
C HIS A 9 9.43 17.03 3.94
N ARG A 10 8.43 16.14 3.93
CA ARG A 10 8.55 14.75 4.37
C ARG A 10 8.02 13.82 3.31
N ILE A 11 8.61 12.63 3.23
CA ILE A 11 8.05 11.52 2.47
C ILE A 11 7.12 10.77 3.41
N ARG A 12 5.88 10.54 2.96
CA ARG A 12 4.89 9.73 3.66
C ARG A 12 4.50 8.54 2.78
N LEU A 13 4.37 7.37 3.40
CA LEU A 13 3.83 6.17 2.79
C LEU A 13 2.55 5.80 3.53
N ASP A 14 1.45 5.67 2.78
CA ASP A 14 0.19 5.13 3.29
C ASP A 14 0.02 3.70 2.75
N VAL A 15 -0.19 2.75 3.66
CA VAL A 15 -0.44 1.34 3.34
C VAL A 15 -1.87 1.00 3.76
N SER A 16 -2.65 0.44 2.84
CA SER A 16 -4.04 0.05 3.07
C SER A 16 -4.38 -1.16 2.20
N SER A 17 -5.43 -1.89 2.57
CA SER A 17 -5.93 -3.04 1.83
C SER A 17 -7.05 -2.69 0.84
N SER A 18 -7.29 -1.40 0.58
CA SER A 18 -8.24 -0.96 -0.44
C SER A 18 -7.93 0.44 -0.98
N ASN A 19 -8.42 0.72 -2.19
CA ASN A 19 -8.43 2.04 -2.80
C ASN A 19 -9.67 2.17 -3.71
N PHE A 20 -10.85 2.09 -3.10
CA PHE A 20 -12.12 2.23 -3.79
C PHE A 20 -12.44 3.72 -4.02
N PRO A 21 -13.01 4.12 -5.19
CA PRO A 21 -13.45 3.30 -6.31
C PRO A 21 -12.40 3.08 -7.40
N ARG A 22 -11.13 3.44 -7.16
CA ARG A 22 -10.06 3.24 -8.15
C ARG A 22 -9.85 1.75 -8.48
N PHE A 23 -9.99 0.89 -7.48
CA PHE A 23 -10.08 -0.57 -7.63
C PHE A 23 -11.30 -1.10 -6.89
N ASP A 24 -11.90 -2.17 -7.41
CA ASP A 24 -12.96 -2.89 -6.72
C ASP A 24 -12.48 -3.45 -5.38
N ARG A 25 -13.40 -3.55 -4.42
CA ARG A 25 -13.10 -4.05 -3.07
C ARG A 25 -12.84 -5.57 -3.15
N ASN A 26 -11.80 -6.03 -2.46
CA ASN A 26 -11.65 -7.46 -2.16
C ASN A 26 -12.61 -7.84 -1.02
N LEU A 27 -13.44 -8.87 -1.23
CA LEU A 27 -14.41 -9.34 -0.22
C LEU A 27 -13.79 -10.25 0.85
N ASN A 28 -12.52 -10.64 0.68
CA ASN A 28 -11.68 -11.41 1.62
C ASN A 28 -12.21 -12.81 1.98
N THR A 29 -13.05 -13.38 1.14
CA THR A 29 -13.61 -14.74 1.23
C THR A 29 -12.74 -15.80 0.54
N GLY A 30 -11.92 -15.39 -0.44
CA GLY A 30 -11.21 -16.29 -1.35
C GLY A 30 -12.06 -16.80 -2.53
N GLY A 31 -13.32 -16.34 -2.64
CA GLY A 31 -14.22 -16.69 -3.73
C GLY A 31 -13.98 -15.90 -5.04
N PRO A 32 -14.83 -16.08 -6.05
CA PRO A 32 -14.70 -15.40 -7.34
C PRO A 32 -14.86 -13.88 -7.20
N ILE A 33 -13.81 -13.14 -7.60
CA ILE A 33 -13.81 -11.66 -7.60
C ILE A 33 -14.92 -11.15 -8.55
N GLY A 34 -15.71 -10.19 -8.10
CA GLY A 34 -16.71 -9.47 -8.91
C GLY A 34 -18.07 -10.15 -9.08
N GLY A 35 -18.21 -11.42 -8.67
CA GLY A 35 -19.49 -12.15 -8.70
C GLY A 35 -20.05 -12.50 -7.32
N GLU A 36 -19.25 -12.36 -6.28
CA GLU A 36 -19.61 -12.71 -4.91
C GLU A 36 -20.30 -11.54 -4.20
N THR A 37 -21.18 -11.87 -3.24
CA THR A 37 -21.95 -10.88 -2.46
C THR A 37 -21.65 -10.96 -0.97
N ASP A 38 -21.21 -12.12 -0.50
CA ASP A 38 -20.72 -12.30 0.87
C ASP A 38 -19.35 -11.64 1.04
N PHE A 39 -19.12 -11.03 2.20
CA PHE A 39 -17.84 -10.41 2.53
C PHE A 39 -17.47 -10.65 3.98
N VAL A 40 -16.17 -10.75 4.22
CA VAL A 40 -15.61 -10.95 5.55
C VAL A 40 -14.61 -9.84 5.85
N SER A 41 -14.71 -9.25 7.04
CA SER A 41 -13.71 -8.29 7.53
C SER A 41 -12.39 -9.01 7.79
N ALA A 42 -11.30 -8.49 7.23
CA ALA A 42 -9.98 -9.05 7.44
C ALA A 42 -9.15 -8.14 8.36
N LEU A 43 -8.55 -8.73 9.39
CA LEU A 43 -7.55 -8.05 10.22
C LEU A 43 -6.17 -8.17 9.57
N GLN A 44 -5.64 -7.05 9.11
CA GLN A 44 -4.40 -6.99 8.34
C GLN A 44 -3.27 -6.46 9.22
N ASN A 45 -2.10 -7.08 9.13
CA ASN A 45 -0.92 -6.69 9.90
C ASN A 45 0.24 -6.35 8.95
N VAL A 46 0.83 -5.17 9.10
CA VAL A 46 2.03 -4.77 8.36
C VAL A 46 3.24 -4.98 9.26
N LEU A 47 3.97 -6.07 9.01
CA LEU A 47 5.26 -6.31 9.66
C LEU A 47 6.33 -5.45 8.95
N HIS A 48 7.07 -4.65 9.71
CA HIS A 48 8.07 -3.72 9.13
C HIS A 48 9.33 -3.57 10.00
N SER A 49 9.68 -4.60 10.78
CA SER A 49 10.79 -4.58 11.73
C SER A 49 11.57 -5.89 11.76
N GLY A 50 12.85 -5.83 12.14
CA GLY A 50 13.71 -7.00 12.31
C GLY A 50 13.82 -7.83 11.03
N ASP A 51 13.58 -9.13 11.13
CA ASP A 51 13.60 -10.07 10.01
C ASP A 51 12.48 -9.82 8.98
N HIS A 52 11.50 -8.98 9.31
CA HIS A 52 10.39 -8.56 8.44
C HIS A 52 10.50 -7.08 8.09
N ALA A 53 11.68 -6.61 7.73
CA ALA A 53 11.94 -5.22 7.35
C ALA A 53 11.32 -4.85 5.99
N SER A 54 9.99 -4.72 5.93
CA SER A 54 9.29 -4.18 4.75
C SER A 54 9.75 -2.76 4.43
N TYR A 55 9.94 -2.45 3.15
CA TYR A 55 10.41 -1.14 2.68
C TYR A 55 9.78 -0.74 1.34
N VAL A 56 9.90 0.54 0.99
CA VAL A 56 9.62 1.05 -0.35
C VAL A 56 10.92 1.48 -1.01
N THR A 57 11.17 1.00 -2.23
CA THR A 57 12.32 1.45 -3.02
C THR A 57 11.99 2.79 -3.66
N LEU A 58 12.78 3.82 -3.35
CA LEU A 58 12.70 5.11 -4.01
C LEU A 58 13.89 5.24 -4.98
N PRO A 59 13.67 5.50 -6.27
CA PRO A 59 14.75 5.74 -7.21
C PRO A 59 15.33 7.16 -6.96
N VAL A 60 16.29 7.25 -6.04
CA VAL A 60 16.97 8.52 -5.72
C VAL A 60 17.91 8.87 -6.86
N VAL A 61 17.67 10.02 -7.49
CA VAL A 61 18.56 10.58 -8.52
C VAL A 61 19.62 11.44 -7.82
N PRO A 62 20.92 11.13 -7.95
CA PRO A 62 21.99 11.94 -7.38
C PRO A 62 21.96 13.38 -7.92
N ARG A 63 22.42 14.33 -7.10
CA ARG A 63 22.80 15.65 -7.60
C ARG A 63 24.27 15.55 -7.99
N GLU A 64 24.58 15.86 -9.25
CA GLU A 64 25.94 16.19 -9.67
C GLU A 64 26.42 17.49 -8.99
#